data_AF-A0A9X4P9B3-F1
#
_entry.id   AF-A0A9X4P9B3-F1
#
_cell.length_a   1.000
_cell.length_b   1.000
_cell.length_c   1.000
_cell.angle_alpha   90.00
_cell.angle_beta   90.00
_cell.angle_gamma   90.00
#
_symmetry.space_group_name_H-M   'P 1'
#
loop_
_entity.id
_entity.type
_entity.pdbx_description
1 polymer ?
#
loop_
_entity_poly.entity_id
_entity_poly.type
_entity_poly.pdbx_seq_one_letter_code
_entity_poly.pdbx_strand_id
1 'polypeptide(L)'
;MKAYIVHESYKASTSLFSGTPDELESLPIYKNSFGACHLLLHDGCENHFVLGKEFSIPDQIEIPIYRIEVKSELPVTLQFEEYYMGNENIEYTDKLLEQTAKTYSGDRFVPIYLEFSTSSEIQAGTYSVEITLYRSNLTSQDEKILSKTLKVKVGDYSFPEDTGHNFNLDIWQQPSNLARTYQVPLWSDEHFRLIGEMAESLATLNQKVITVIAGEIPWKGWFNYIVKDYPANLYEYSMISVKKNEAGEIQCDFSVLDRYLECMFAAGIDQEINVFGLLGVWQPPFFPLIKELDHPEKLVIRYYDEVTETIDFIQDKKDLEHYIKQLFEHFKALGVWEKVRIVSDEPKVHEIDTFRRSLDILKSIEPTLKVKGVFDKEAVLEALLPVIDYPVTSYYCTCNNYKELSQSHSGKTQYYICNYPDKPNTFLHSSLLETRVQGLLAHYFKTDGLLRWAYNCWPDNVRQDIRYNTAALPIGDLCLIYPSYSGHILLSLRYKELQRGIEDFSLIKNAEKVNEEAVSKIIKDFLKIEEPAEWMLDSHNSNPLVFKQDYKAYDKLREDLIQVINSK
;
A
#
# COMPACT_ATOMS: atom_id res chain seq x y z
N MET A 1 -0.90 -31.15 19.52
CA MET A 1 -1.19 -29.79 19.04
C MET A 1 -1.09 -28.76 20.16
N LYS A 2 -0.22 -27.76 20.00
CA LYS A 2 -0.25 -26.51 20.77
C LYS A 2 -1.11 -25.50 20.01
N ALA A 3 -1.82 -24.64 20.74
CA ALA A 3 -2.68 -23.61 20.16
C ALA A 3 -2.55 -22.30 20.96
N TYR A 4 -2.32 -21.19 20.27
CA TYR A 4 -2.19 -19.86 20.85
C TYR A 4 -3.13 -18.90 20.13
N ILE A 5 -3.85 -18.05 20.85
CA ILE A 5 -4.57 -16.92 20.28
C ILE A 5 -3.74 -15.69 20.57
N VAL A 6 -3.31 -14.94 19.56
CA VAL A 6 -2.36 -13.82 19.71
C VAL A 6 -2.87 -12.57 18.99
N HIS A 7 -2.30 -11.41 19.33
CA HIS A 7 -2.67 -10.11 18.75
C HIS A 7 -2.46 -10.06 17.23
N GLU A 8 -3.29 -9.30 16.50
CA GLU A 8 -3.23 -9.13 15.03
C GLU A 8 -1.84 -8.68 14.52
N SER A 9 -1.09 -7.98 15.36
CA SER A 9 0.27 -7.54 15.03
C SER A 9 1.34 -8.63 15.15
N TYR A 10 1.00 -9.83 15.62
CA TYR A 10 1.95 -10.95 15.65
C TYR A 10 2.20 -11.46 14.23
N LYS A 11 3.46 -11.49 13.81
CA LYS A 11 3.87 -11.99 12.51
C LYS A 11 4.62 -13.30 12.67
N ALA A 12 4.00 -14.42 12.32
CA ALA A 12 4.64 -15.72 12.40
C ALA A 12 5.78 -15.83 11.39
N SER A 13 6.88 -16.48 11.79
CA SER A 13 8.06 -16.71 10.95
C SER A 13 8.67 -18.10 11.20
N THR A 14 9.57 -18.52 10.32
CA THR A 14 10.36 -19.77 10.47
C THR A 14 11.66 -19.57 11.28
N SER A 15 11.79 -18.45 11.99
CA SER A 15 12.99 -18.15 12.79
C SER A 15 13.21 -19.19 13.90
N LEU A 16 14.43 -19.71 14.00
CA LEU A 16 14.83 -20.75 14.97
C LEU A 16 14.62 -20.36 16.44
N PHE A 17 14.62 -19.06 16.74
CA PHE A 17 14.57 -18.53 18.12
C PHE A 17 13.29 -17.72 18.40
N SER A 18 12.14 -18.16 17.91
CA SER A 18 10.86 -17.55 18.31
C SER A 18 10.55 -17.88 19.77
N GLY A 19 10.37 -16.85 20.60
CA GLY A 19 9.83 -17.02 21.95
C GLY A 19 8.41 -17.61 21.93
N THR A 20 7.94 -18.11 23.07
CA THR A 20 6.54 -18.53 23.22
C THR A 20 5.63 -17.33 22.92
N PRO A 21 4.62 -17.47 22.02
CA PRO A 21 3.74 -16.36 21.70
C PRO A 21 2.94 -15.89 22.92
N ASP A 22 2.77 -14.58 23.06
CA ASP A 22 1.97 -13.96 24.13
C ASP A 22 0.48 -14.14 23.83
N GLU A 23 -0.20 -14.93 24.66
CA GLU A 23 -1.60 -15.28 24.44
C GLU A 23 -2.55 -14.15 24.85
N LEU A 24 -3.56 -13.88 24.03
CA LEU A 24 -4.62 -12.92 24.30
C LEU A 24 -5.70 -13.50 25.22
N GLU A 25 -6.00 -12.79 26.29
CA GLU A 25 -7.15 -13.10 27.16
C GLU A 25 -8.44 -12.45 26.66
N SER A 26 -8.35 -11.25 26.06
CA SER A 26 -9.48 -10.53 25.50
C SER A 26 -9.07 -9.63 24.34
N LEU A 27 -9.99 -9.42 23.40
CA LEU A 27 -9.81 -8.55 22.23
C LEU A 27 -10.79 -7.37 22.31
N PRO A 28 -10.31 -6.13 22.53
CA PRO A 28 -11.15 -4.94 22.46
C PRO A 28 -11.43 -4.57 20.99
N ILE A 29 -12.70 -4.29 20.66
CA ILE A 29 -13.12 -3.89 19.32
C ILE A 29 -14.12 -2.73 19.39
N TYR A 30 -14.14 -1.87 18.39
CA TYR A 30 -15.00 -0.69 18.33
C TYR A 30 -15.89 -0.73 17.09
N LYS A 31 -17.09 -0.13 17.16
CA LYS A 31 -18.09 -0.21 16.09
C LYS A 31 -17.64 0.56 14.85
N ASN A 32 -18.14 0.13 13.68
CA ASN A 32 -17.75 0.65 12.36
C ASN A 32 -16.24 0.50 12.07
N SER A 33 -15.64 -0.53 12.66
CA SER A 33 -14.26 -0.98 12.41
C SER A 33 -14.27 -2.51 12.38
N PHE A 34 -13.11 -3.14 12.52
CA PHE A 34 -12.97 -4.57 12.71
C PHE A 34 -12.14 -4.84 13.97
N GLY A 35 -12.24 -6.05 14.52
CA GLY A 35 -11.26 -6.61 15.42
C GLY A 35 -10.52 -7.75 14.74
N ALA A 36 -9.25 -7.99 15.06
CA ALA A 36 -8.59 -9.19 14.58
C ALA A 36 -7.60 -9.78 15.58
N CYS A 37 -7.32 -11.06 15.38
CA CYS A 37 -6.33 -11.83 16.11
C CYS A 37 -5.88 -13.02 15.26
N HIS A 38 -4.81 -13.68 15.68
CA HIS A 38 -4.36 -14.92 15.03
C HIS A 38 -4.58 -16.12 15.93
N LEU A 39 -4.99 -17.24 15.33
CA LEU A 39 -4.84 -18.57 15.91
C LEU A 39 -3.58 -19.21 15.34
N LEU A 40 -2.63 -19.56 16.21
CA LEU A 40 -1.40 -20.26 15.85
C LEU A 40 -1.47 -21.70 16.33
N LEU A 41 -1.34 -22.66 15.41
CA LEU A 41 -1.29 -24.10 15.73
C LEU A 41 0.09 -24.68 15.42
N HIS A 42 0.58 -25.59 16.26
CA HIS A 42 1.84 -26.28 15.99
C HIS A 42 1.99 -27.58 16.79
N ASP A 43 2.45 -28.65 16.16
CA ASP A 43 2.80 -29.91 16.83
C ASP A 43 4.11 -30.55 16.31
N GLY A 44 4.84 -29.87 15.43
CA GLY A 44 6.07 -30.38 14.84
C GLY A 44 5.87 -31.31 13.64
N CYS A 45 4.63 -31.57 13.22
CA CYS A 45 4.32 -32.45 12.10
C CYS A 45 3.75 -31.67 10.91
N GLU A 46 3.96 -32.21 9.71
CA GLU A 46 3.22 -31.77 8.53
C GLU A 46 1.76 -32.18 8.68
N ASN A 47 0.84 -31.24 8.49
CA ASN A 47 -0.58 -31.44 8.74
C ASN A 47 -1.42 -30.67 7.71
N HIS A 48 -2.58 -31.22 7.39
CA HIS A 48 -3.59 -30.60 6.54
C HIS A 48 -4.66 -29.94 7.40
N PHE A 49 -4.96 -28.67 7.14
CA PHE A 49 -5.95 -27.91 7.91
C PHE A 49 -7.12 -27.50 7.04
N VAL A 50 -8.31 -27.53 7.63
CA VAL A 50 -9.57 -27.13 6.96
C VAL A 50 -10.36 -26.18 7.86
N LEU A 51 -10.80 -25.07 7.29
CA LEU A 51 -11.63 -24.06 7.95
C LEU A 51 -13.12 -24.41 7.78
N GLY A 52 -13.86 -24.44 8.88
CA GLY A 52 -15.30 -24.68 8.87
C GLY A 52 -15.67 -26.14 8.60
N LYS A 53 -16.51 -26.38 7.59
CA LYS A 53 -17.15 -27.68 7.31
C LYS A 53 -16.82 -28.21 5.91
N GLU A 54 -15.90 -27.58 5.21
CA GLU A 54 -15.44 -28.08 3.93
C GLU A 54 -14.75 -29.44 4.10
N PHE A 55 -14.79 -30.26 3.05
CA PHE A 55 -14.09 -31.52 3.01
C PHE A 55 -12.91 -31.40 2.05
N SER A 56 -11.70 -31.57 2.57
CA SER A 56 -10.46 -31.57 1.81
C SER A 56 -9.54 -32.66 2.32
N ILE A 57 -8.86 -33.33 1.39
CA ILE A 57 -7.91 -34.41 1.65
C ILE A 57 -6.55 -33.97 1.08
N PRO A 58 -5.44 -34.11 1.82
CA PRO A 58 -4.11 -33.85 1.29
C PRO A 58 -3.69 -34.91 0.27
N ASP A 59 -2.73 -34.57 -0.61
CA ASP A 59 -2.20 -35.50 -1.63
C ASP A 59 -1.60 -36.78 -1.01
N GLN A 60 -0.97 -36.65 0.15
CA GLN A 60 -0.45 -37.75 0.95
C GLN A 60 -1.47 -38.11 2.05
N ILE A 61 -2.13 -39.26 1.90
CA ILE A 61 -3.25 -39.69 2.75
C ILE A 61 -2.88 -39.92 4.23
N GLU A 62 -1.58 -40.09 4.50
CA GLU A 62 -1.01 -40.24 5.83
C GLU A 62 -0.93 -38.92 6.60
N ILE A 63 -0.99 -37.77 5.92
CA ILE A 63 -0.95 -36.46 6.55
C ILE A 63 -2.23 -36.28 7.40
N PRO A 64 -2.11 -36.03 8.72
CA PRO A 64 -3.27 -35.81 9.56
C PRO A 64 -4.09 -34.60 9.11
N ILE A 65 -5.41 -34.75 9.12
CA ILE A 65 -6.35 -33.68 8.79
C ILE A 65 -6.89 -33.08 10.09
N TYR A 66 -6.82 -31.77 10.22
CA TYR A 66 -7.42 -31.02 11.31
C TYR A 66 -8.44 -30.01 10.80
N ARG A 67 -9.62 -30.01 11.41
CA ARG A 67 -10.69 -29.09 11.07
C ARG A 67 -10.88 -28.07 12.18
N ILE A 68 -10.96 -26.79 11.82
CA ILE A 68 -11.14 -25.67 12.74
C ILE A 68 -12.59 -25.18 12.63
N GLU A 69 -13.34 -25.27 13.73
CA GLU A 69 -14.68 -24.68 13.84
C GLU A 69 -14.62 -23.46 14.76
N VAL A 70 -15.21 -22.34 14.33
CA VAL A 70 -15.42 -21.16 15.17
C VAL A 70 -16.90 -20.95 15.39
N LYS A 71 -17.32 -20.87 16.65
CA LYS A 71 -18.66 -20.49 17.06
C LYS A 71 -18.61 -19.11 17.69
N SER A 72 -19.34 -18.17 17.10
CA SER A 72 -19.38 -16.77 17.51
C SER A 72 -20.76 -16.20 17.22
N GLU A 73 -21.26 -15.33 18.11
CA GLU A 73 -22.42 -14.47 17.84
C GLU A 73 -22.04 -13.27 16.97
N LEU A 74 -20.75 -12.91 16.96
CA LEU A 74 -20.20 -11.88 16.07
C LEU A 74 -19.87 -12.49 14.70
N PRO A 75 -20.09 -11.75 13.59
CA PRO A 75 -19.58 -12.13 12.28
C PRO A 75 -18.07 -12.32 12.34
N VAL A 76 -17.58 -13.46 11.85
CA VAL A 76 -16.16 -13.78 11.84
C VAL A 76 -15.76 -14.41 10.52
N THR A 77 -14.69 -13.89 9.94
CA THR A 77 -14.03 -14.45 8.77
C THR A 77 -12.72 -15.11 9.22
N LEU A 78 -12.42 -16.28 8.63
CA LEU A 78 -11.17 -16.99 8.87
C LEU A 78 -10.39 -17.09 7.57
N GLN A 79 -9.09 -16.81 7.63
CA GLN A 79 -8.19 -16.96 6.49
C GLN A 79 -6.88 -17.57 6.95
N PHE A 80 -6.36 -18.51 6.17
CA PHE A 80 -4.97 -18.94 6.33
C PHE A 80 -4.01 -17.82 5.91
N GLU A 81 -2.82 -17.77 6.50
CA GLU A 81 -1.75 -16.90 6.02
C GLU A 81 -0.68 -17.69 5.27
N GLU A 82 -0.16 -17.11 4.19
CA GLU A 82 0.96 -17.67 3.44
C GLU A 82 2.30 -17.11 3.92
N TYR A 83 3.31 -17.98 3.90
CA TYR A 83 4.70 -17.65 4.17
C TYR A 83 5.42 -17.23 2.89
N TYR A 84 6.21 -16.17 2.98
CA TYR A 84 7.08 -15.69 1.91
C TYR A 84 8.52 -15.63 2.37
N MET A 85 9.44 -15.97 1.45
CA MET A 85 10.87 -15.93 1.71
C MET A 85 11.37 -14.50 1.92
N GLY A 86 11.92 -14.24 3.10
CA GLY A 86 12.63 -13.02 3.47
C GLY A 86 14.14 -13.16 3.33
N ASN A 87 14.87 -12.37 4.12
CA ASN A 87 16.33 -12.45 4.21
C ASN A 87 16.75 -13.65 5.07
N GLU A 88 18.01 -14.08 4.92
CA GLU A 88 18.63 -15.11 5.78
C GLU A 88 17.88 -16.47 5.80
N ASN A 89 17.13 -16.77 4.74
CA ASN A 89 16.27 -17.95 4.61
C ASN A 89 15.17 -18.03 5.69
N ILE A 90 14.74 -16.89 6.21
CA ILE A 90 13.61 -16.79 7.13
C ILE A 90 12.37 -16.45 6.32
N GLU A 91 11.31 -17.23 6.49
CA GLU A 91 10.02 -16.95 5.88
C GLU A 91 9.11 -16.24 6.86
N TYR A 92 8.28 -15.33 6.36
CA TYR A 92 7.34 -14.54 7.16
C TYR A 92 5.94 -14.64 6.59
N THR A 93 4.95 -14.67 7.47
CA THR A 93 3.53 -14.56 7.11
C THR A 93 3.18 -13.17 6.60
N ASP A 94 2.33 -13.11 5.57
CA ASP A 94 1.79 -11.82 5.11
C ASP A 94 0.49 -11.92 4.30
N LYS A 95 0.42 -12.82 3.30
CA LYS A 95 -0.73 -12.89 2.38
C LYS A 95 -1.89 -13.65 3.02
N LEU A 96 -3.06 -13.03 3.07
CA LEU A 96 -4.31 -13.65 3.52
C LEU A 96 -4.91 -14.47 2.37
N LEU A 97 -5.08 -15.76 2.60
CA LEU A 97 -5.53 -16.72 1.60
C LEU A 97 -7.05 -16.76 1.49
N GLU A 98 -7.54 -17.01 0.28
CA GLU A 98 -8.95 -17.34 0.01
C GLU A 98 -9.24 -18.83 0.22
N GLN A 99 -8.22 -19.68 0.18
CA GLN A 99 -8.38 -21.11 0.37
C GLN A 99 -8.79 -21.42 1.81
N THR A 100 -9.76 -22.30 1.94
CA THR A 100 -10.30 -22.83 3.20
C THR A 100 -9.61 -24.12 3.63
N ALA A 101 -8.72 -24.67 2.81
CA ALA A 101 -7.91 -25.83 3.15
C ALA A 101 -6.45 -25.63 2.72
N LYS A 102 -5.50 -26.02 3.57
CA LYS A 102 -4.06 -25.89 3.29
C LYS A 102 -3.23 -26.85 4.13
N THR A 103 -2.18 -27.38 3.52
CA THR A 103 -1.15 -28.17 4.20
C THR A 103 0.00 -27.25 4.61
N TYR A 104 0.46 -27.40 5.85
CA TYR A 104 1.64 -26.72 6.38
C TYR A 104 2.66 -27.75 6.85
N SER A 105 3.94 -27.46 6.64
CA SER A 105 5.05 -28.27 7.14
C SER A 105 5.21 -28.14 8.66
N GLY A 106 5.84 -29.13 9.28
CA GLY A 106 6.00 -29.20 10.74
C GLY A 106 7.04 -28.27 11.35
N ASP A 107 7.76 -27.47 10.54
CA ASP A 107 8.80 -26.54 10.97
C ASP A 107 8.26 -25.15 11.35
N ARG A 108 6.96 -24.90 11.19
CA ARG A 108 6.34 -23.59 11.36
C ARG A 108 5.02 -23.65 12.11
N PHE A 109 4.55 -22.49 12.55
CA PHE A 109 3.15 -22.36 12.98
C PHE A 109 2.22 -22.48 11.77
N VAL A 110 0.99 -22.88 12.05
CA VAL A 110 -0.15 -22.74 11.14
C VAL A 110 -0.88 -21.48 11.58
N PRO A 111 -0.69 -20.37 10.85
CA PRO A 111 -1.30 -19.09 11.14
C PRO A 111 -2.69 -18.99 10.50
N ILE A 112 -3.68 -18.65 11.31
CA ILE A 112 -5.04 -18.40 10.87
C ILE A 112 -5.44 -17.02 11.38
N TYR A 113 -5.70 -16.10 10.47
CA TYR A 113 -6.23 -14.77 10.75
C TYR A 113 -7.73 -14.87 11.00
N LEU A 114 -8.18 -14.33 12.14
CA LEU A 114 -9.58 -14.18 12.49
C LEU A 114 -9.93 -12.68 12.45
N GLU A 115 -10.90 -12.32 11.63
CA GLU A 115 -11.41 -10.95 11.54
C GLU A 115 -12.87 -10.89 11.97
N PHE A 116 -13.16 -10.02 12.94
CA PHE A 116 -14.50 -9.74 13.46
C PHE A 116 -14.97 -8.41 12.90
N SER A 117 -15.84 -8.45 11.90
CA SER A 117 -16.44 -7.23 11.35
C SER A 117 -17.46 -6.65 12.34
N THR A 118 -17.44 -5.34 12.55
CA THR A 118 -18.39 -4.67 13.43
C THR A 118 -19.13 -3.55 12.71
N SER A 119 -20.41 -3.42 13.03
CA SER A 119 -21.26 -2.32 12.60
C SER A 119 -21.83 -1.58 13.81
N SER A 120 -22.40 -0.41 13.57
CA SER A 120 -23.15 0.37 14.56
C SER A 120 -24.33 -0.41 15.18
N GLU A 121 -24.83 -1.44 14.50
CA GLU A 121 -25.94 -2.28 14.97
C GLU A 121 -25.53 -3.30 16.05
N ILE A 122 -24.24 -3.65 16.13
CA ILE A 122 -23.75 -4.58 17.16
C ILE A 122 -23.80 -3.90 18.52
N GLN A 123 -24.40 -4.58 19.50
CA GLN A 123 -24.48 -4.08 20.87
C GLN A 123 -23.12 -4.09 21.54
N ALA A 124 -22.86 -3.08 22.37
CA ALA A 124 -21.67 -3.10 23.22
C ALA A 124 -21.82 -4.23 24.26
N GLY A 125 -20.72 -4.91 24.57
CA GLY A 125 -20.77 -6.07 25.43
C GLY A 125 -19.56 -7.00 25.28
N THR A 126 -19.58 -8.09 26.03
CA THR A 126 -18.58 -9.15 25.92
C THR A 126 -19.19 -10.37 25.24
N TYR A 127 -18.62 -10.75 24.10
CA TYR A 127 -19.00 -11.90 23.31
C TYR A 127 -17.96 -13.01 23.50
N SER A 128 -18.44 -14.23 23.71
CA SER A 128 -17.58 -15.40 23.85
C SER A 128 -17.45 -16.10 22.50
N VAL A 129 -16.21 -16.26 22.02
CA VAL A 129 -15.91 -16.96 20.77
C VAL A 129 -15.24 -18.29 21.11
N GLU A 130 -15.88 -19.40 20.73
CA GLU A 130 -15.34 -20.75 20.93
C GLU A 130 -14.66 -21.22 19.65
N ILE A 131 -13.36 -21.49 19.74
CA ILE A 131 -12.55 -22.06 18.66
C ILE A 131 -12.26 -23.51 19.01
N THR A 132 -12.78 -24.44 18.21
CA THR A 132 -12.58 -25.88 18.44
C THR A 132 -11.76 -26.48 17.31
N LEU A 133 -10.71 -27.20 17.69
CA LEU A 133 -9.91 -28.00 16.78
C LEU A 133 -10.36 -29.45 16.86
N TYR A 134 -10.68 -30.02 15.70
CA TYR A 134 -10.99 -31.43 15.52
C TYR A 134 -9.89 -32.10 14.72
N ARG A 135 -9.60 -33.37 15.02
CA ARG A 135 -8.90 -34.26 14.11
C ARG A 135 -9.97 -34.93 13.26
N SER A 136 -9.91 -34.68 11.96
CA SER A 136 -10.84 -35.25 11.00
C SER A 136 -10.33 -36.58 10.48
N ASN A 137 -11.26 -37.53 10.40
CA ASN A 137 -11.01 -38.85 9.85
C ASN A 137 -11.73 -38.97 8.52
N LEU A 138 -11.17 -39.74 7.57
CA LEU A 138 -11.76 -39.88 6.24
C LEU A 138 -13.11 -40.62 6.24
N THR A 139 -13.29 -41.57 7.17
CA THR A 139 -14.43 -42.49 7.17
C THR A 139 -15.07 -42.66 8.55
N SER A 140 -14.71 -41.83 9.52
CA SER A 140 -15.28 -41.85 10.87
C SER A 140 -15.51 -40.44 11.39
N GLN A 141 -16.19 -40.33 12.52
CA GLN A 141 -16.49 -39.05 13.15
C GLN A 141 -15.20 -38.32 13.58
N ASP A 142 -15.26 -37.00 13.51
CA ASP A 142 -14.23 -36.11 14.06
C ASP A 142 -13.98 -36.35 15.56
N GLU A 143 -12.71 -36.29 15.94
CA GLU A 143 -12.28 -36.30 17.34
C GLU A 143 -11.96 -34.87 17.79
N LYS A 144 -12.59 -34.38 18.86
CA LYS A 144 -12.25 -33.06 19.43
C LYS A 144 -10.88 -33.13 20.10
N ILE A 145 -9.93 -32.33 19.62
CA ILE A 145 -8.55 -32.29 20.11
C ILE A 145 -8.38 -31.24 21.20
N LEU A 146 -8.86 -30.02 20.96
CA LEU A 146 -8.81 -28.93 21.92
C LEU A 146 -9.89 -27.88 21.66
N SER A 147 -10.11 -27.02 22.65
CA SER A 147 -10.98 -25.85 22.58
C SER A 147 -10.26 -24.67 23.18
N LYS A 148 -10.37 -23.51 22.54
CA LYS A 148 -10.00 -22.20 23.11
C LYS A 148 -11.22 -21.30 23.16
N THR A 149 -11.20 -20.36 24.09
CA THR A 149 -12.24 -19.34 24.23
C THR A 149 -11.60 -17.96 24.21
N LEU A 150 -12.03 -17.11 23.28
CA LEU A 150 -11.64 -15.70 23.21
C LEU A 150 -12.81 -14.84 23.69
N LYS A 151 -12.52 -13.87 24.57
CA LYS A 151 -13.48 -12.84 24.96
C LYS A 151 -13.32 -11.61 24.07
N VAL A 152 -14.29 -11.36 23.21
CA VAL A 152 -14.32 -10.17 22.36
C VAL A 152 -15.15 -9.09 23.04
N LYS A 153 -14.56 -7.94 23.31
CA LYS A 153 -15.20 -6.82 24.02
C LYS A 153 -15.54 -5.71 23.02
N VAL A 154 -16.82 -5.60 22.66
CA VAL A 154 -17.33 -4.52 21.81
C VAL A 154 -17.55 -3.29 22.69
N GLY A 155 -16.77 -2.23 22.43
CA GLY A 155 -16.92 -0.94 23.09
C GLY A 155 -18.12 -0.13 22.59
N ASP A 156 -18.53 0.87 23.36
CA ASP A 156 -19.62 1.78 22.98
C ASP A 156 -19.22 2.79 21.90
N TYR A 157 -17.91 3.07 21.76
CA TYR A 157 -17.41 3.99 20.74
C TYR A 157 -17.65 3.42 19.33
N SER A 158 -18.09 4.32 18.45
CA SER A 158 -18.30 4.04 17.03
C SER A 158 -17.44 4.98 16.21
N PHE A 159 -16.65 4.41 15.30
CA PHE A 159 -15.95 5.19 14.30
C PHE A 159 -16.97 5.93 13.40
N PRO A 160 -16.74 7.22 13.10
CA PRO A 160 -17.53 7.95 12.11
C PRO A 160 -17.49 7.28 10.73
N GLU A 161 -18.54 7.43 9.93
CA GLU A 161 -18.58 6.91 8.55
C GLU A 161 -17.48 7.52 7.67
N ASP A 162 -17.05 8.76 7.97
CA ASP A 162 -15.97 9.46 7.27
C ASP A 162 -14.57 9.20 7.88
N THR A 163 -14.41 8.10 8.64
CA THR A 163 -13.10 7.69 9.17
C THR A 163 -12.08 7.56 8.05
N GLY A 164 -10.95 8.26 8.20
CA GLY A 164 -9.89 8.32 7.19
C GLY A 164 -10.08 9.41 6.12
N HIS A 165 -11.18 10.18 6.12
CA HIS A 165 -11.38 11.27 5.16
C HIS A 165 -10.26 12.31 5.19
N ASN A 166 -9.74 12.62 6.38
CA ASN A 166 -8.67 13.60 6.59
C ASN A 166 -7.26 13.01 6.43
N PHE A 167 -7.13 11.72 6.11
CA PHE A 167 -5.84 11.09 5.85
C PHE A 167 -5.66 10.94 4.35
N ASN A 168 -4.80 11.77 3.77
CA ASN A 168 -4.49 11.73 2.35
C ASN A 168 -3.55 10.56 2.07
N LEU A 169 -4.11 9.40 1.71
CA LEU A 169 -3.33 8.24 1.31
C LEU A 169 -3.08 8.26 -0.21
N ASP A 170 -1.80 8.17 -0.59
CA ASP A 170 -1.34 8.09 -1.97
C ASP A 170 -0.47 6.84 -2.19
N ILE A 171 -1.10 5.71 -2.48
CA ILE A 171 -0.39 4.50 -2.93
C ILE A 171 -0.44 4.38 -4.45
N TRP A 172 0.71 4.37 -5.13
CA TRP A 172 0.71 4.32 -6.60
C TRP A 172 0.23 2.96 -7.14
N GLN A 173 -0.62 3.03 -8.15
CA GLN A 173 -1.28 1.89 -8.78
C GLN A 173 -0.56 1.47 -10.06
N GLN A 174 -0.37 0.17 -10.28
CA GLN A 174 0.39 -0.37 -11.42
C GLN A 174 -0.50 -1.21 -12.35
N PRO A 175 -1.35 -0.57 -13.19
CA PRO A 175 -2.33 -1.26 -14.02
C PRO A 175 -1.68 -2.12 -15.13
N SER A 176 -0.59 -1.70 -15.74
CA SER A 176 0.06 -2.57 -16.75
C SER A 176 0.66 -3.82 -16.11
N ASN A 177 1.21 -3.71 -14.90
CA ASN A 177 1.63 -4.86 -14.11
C ASN A 177 0.45 -5.78 -13.75
N LEU A 178 -0.70 -5.21 -13.40
CA LEU A 178 -1.93 -5.95 -13.10
C LEU A 178 -2.35 -6.84 -14.28
N ALA A 179 -2.51 -6.27 -15.47
CA ALA A 179 -2.86 -7.04 -16.68
C ALA A 179 -1.87 -8.19 -16.95
N ARG A 180 -0.57 -7.91 -16.86
CA ARG A 180 0.50 -8.89 -17.13
C ARG A 180 0.47 -10.04 -16.13
N THR A 181 0.27 -9.75 -14.84
CA THR A 181 0.31 -10.75 -13.77
C THR A 181 -0.87 -11.72 -13.81
N TYR A 182 -2.04 -11.24 -14.25
CA TYR A 182 -3.22 -12.08 -14.51
C TYR A 182 -3.28 -12.63 -15.95
N GLN A 183 -2.34 -12.24 -16.81
CA GLN A 183 -2.24 -12.69 -18.21
C GLN A 183 -3.50 -12.37 -19.03
N VAL A 184 -4.08 -11.20 -18.79
CA VAL A 184 -5.24 -10.71 -19.55
C VAL A 184 -4.81 -9.63 -20.54
N PRO A 185 -5.50 -9.44 -21.68
CA PRO A 185 -5.12 -8.39 -22.62
C PRO A 185 -5.21 -7.02 -21.97
N LEU A 186 -4.18 -6.20 -22.15
CA LEU A 186 -4.12 -4.84 -21.63
C LEU A 186 -5.34 -4.04 -22.13
N TRP A 187 -6.00 -3.34 -21.21
CA TRP A 187 -7.21 -2.53 -21.43
C TRP A 187 -8.46 -3.28 -21.92
N SER A 188 -8.48 -4.62 -21.84
CA SER A 188 -9.69 -5.41 -22.08
C SER A 188 -10.71 -5.28 -20.95
N ASP A 189 -11.93 -5.77 -21.18
CA ASP A 189 -12.98 -5.80 -20.15
C ASP A 189 -12.56 -6.58 -18.90
N GLU A 190 -11.84 -7.69 -19.06
CA GLU A 190 -11.32 -8.45 -17.92
C GLU A 190 -10.25 -7.66 -17.17
N HIS A 191 -9.41 -6.88 -17.86
CA HIS A 191 -8.48 -5.97 -17.19
C HIS A 191 -9.22 -4.88 -16.40
N PHE A 192 -10.28 -4.29 -16.95
CA PHE A 192 -11.08 -3.30 -16.24
C PHE A 192 -11.87 -3.88 -15.06
N ARG A 193 -12.26 -5.16 -15.10
CA ARG A 193 -12.79 -5.86 -13.93
C ARG A 193 -11.77 -5.90 -12.79
N LEU A 194 -10.51 -6.24 -13.10
CA LEU A 194 -9.41 -6.24 -12.11
C LEU A 194 -9.06 -4.83 -11.61
N ILE A 195 -9.12 -3.81 -12.48
CA ILE A 195 -8.93 -2.41 -12.10
C ILE A 195 -10.03 -1.97 -11.11
N GLY A 196 -11.29 -2.37 -11.34
CA GLY A 196 -12.38 -2.12 -10.42
C GLY A 196 -12.12 -2.73 -9.04
N GLU A 197 -11.68 -3.98 -8.99
CA GLU A 197 -11.32 -4.67 -7.74
C GLU A 197 -10.14 -3.99 -7.02
N MET A 198 -9.13 -3.53 -7.76
CA MET A 198 -8.04 -2.72 -7.22
C MET A 198 -8.54 -1.38 -6.64
N ALA A 199 -9.46 -0.70 -7.33
CA ALA A 199 -10.05 0.55 -6.88
C ALA A 199 -10.87 0.36 -5.58
N GLU A 200 -11.69 -0.68 -5.49
CA GLU A 200 -12.48 -1.00 -4.29
C GLU A 200 -11.60 -1.32 -3.08
N SER A 201 -10.52 -2.09 -3.29
CA SER A 201 -9.54 -2.36 -2.23
C SER A 201 -8.84 -1.07 -1.79
N LEU A 202 -8.36 -0.23 -2.71
CA LEU A 202 -7.74 1.05 -2.36
C LEU A 202 -8.71 2.00 -1.63
N ALA A 203 -9.99 2.03 -2.05
CA ALA A 203 -11.03 2.84 -1.40
C ALA A 203 -11.27 2.40 0.06
N THR A 204 -11.16 1.11 0.35
CA THR A 204 -11.23 0.59 1.73
C THR A 204 -10.10 1.14 2.62
N LEU A 205 -8.94 1.44 2.05
CA LEU A 205 -7.85 2.16 2.72
C LEU A 205 -7.99 3.68 2.68
N ASN A 206 -9.14 4.22 2.24
CA ASN A 206 -9.31 5.66 2.06
C ASN A 206 -8.30 6.30 1.08
N GLN A 207 -7.80 5.56 0.09
CA GLN A 207 -6.99 6.12 -1.01
C GLN A 207 -7.68 7.36 -1.59
N LYS A 208 -6.90 8.43 -1.81
CA LYS A 208 -7.42 9.71 -2.32
C LYS A 208 -6.96 10.03 -3.74
N VAL A 209 -5.88 9.38 -4.17
CA VAL A 209 -5.12 9.77 -5.36
C VAL A 209 -5.13 8.70 -6.44
N ILE A 210 -5.42 9.11 -7.68
CA ILE A 210 -5.40 8.26 -8.87
C ILE A 210 -4.04 8.41 -9.59
N THR A 211 -3.42 7.30 -10.00
CA THR A 211 -2.18 7.25 -10.77
C THR A 211 -2.49 7.14 -12.26
N VAL A 212 -2.15 8.17 -13.03
CA VAL A 212 -2.28 8.19 -14.49
C VAL A 212 -0.90 8.17 -15.13
N ILE A 213 -0.72 7.23 -16.07
CA ILE A 213 0.49 7.14 -16.88
C ILE A 213 0.22 7.84 -18.21
N ALA A 214 0.74 9.05 -18.39
CA ALA A 214 0.60 9.80 -19.64
C ALA A 214 1.72 9.48 -20.63
N GLY A 215 2.97 9.50 -20.16
CA GLY A 215 4.12 9.04 -20.94
C GLY A 215 4.44 7.57 -20.68
N GLU A 216 4.86 6.85 -21.71
CA GLU A 216 5.30 5.46 -21.59
C GLU A 216 6.49 5.36 -20.62
N ILE A 217 6.53 4.29 -19.83
CA ILE A 217 7.69 3.87 -19.02
C ILE A 217 8.35 5.01 -18.22
N PRO A 218 7.62 5.73 -17.33
CA PRO A 218 8.17 6.89 -16.61
C PRO A 218 9.38 6.54 -15.73
N TRP A 219 9.43 5.31 -15.24
CA TRP A 219 10.48 4.81 -14.34
C TRP A 219 11.39 3.74 -14.96
N LYS A 220 11.25 3.50 -16.27
CA LYS A 220 12.09 2.58 -17.06
C LYS A 220 12.24 1.17 -16.44
N GLY A 221 11.17 0.67 -15.83
CA GLY A 221 11.10 -0.70 -15.33
C GLY A 221 11.95 -0.99 -14.09
N TRP A 222 12.32 0.03 -13.30
CA TRP A 222 13.10 -0.16 -12.05
C TRP A 222 14.35 -1.01 -12.25
N PHE A 223 15.07 -0.79 -13.35
CA PHE A 223 16.30 -1.51 -13.70
C PHE A 223 16.12 -3.02 -14.02
N ASN A 224 14.89 -3.52 -14.24
CA ASN A 224 14.64 -4.94 -14.51
C ASN A 224 15.30 -5.47 -15.80
N TYR A 225 15.65 -4.57 -16.72
CA TYR A 225 16.42 -4.91 -17.91
C TYR A 225 17.89 -5.26 -17.59
N ILE A 226 18.42 -4.81 -16.44
CA ILE A 226 19.79 -5.11 -15.96
C ILE A 226 19.76 -6.13 -14.81
N VAL A 227 18.88 -5.97 -13.82
CA VAL A 227 18.78 -6.86 -12.65
C VAL A 227 18.13 -8.18 -13.06
N LYS A 228 18.82 -9.32 -12.84
CA LYS A 228 18.38 -10.66 -13.30
C LYS A 228 18.19 -11.69 -12.19
N ASP A 229 18.55 -11.37 -10.95
CA ASP A 229 18.49 -12.34 -9.82
C ASP A 229 17.06 -12.82 -9.56
N TYR A 230 16.09 -11.93 -9.74
CA TYR A 230 14.66 -12.23 -9.67
C TYR A 230 13.96 -11.59 -10.87
N PRO A 231 13.53 -12.39 -11.86
CA PRO A 231 12.87 -11.86 -13.05
C PRO A 231 11.63 -11.03 -12.72
N ALA A 232 11.54 -9.87 -13.34
CA ALA A 232 10.40 -8.98 -13.22
C ALA A 232 10.19 -8.23 -14.53
N ASN A 233 8.93 -7.96 -14.85
CA ASN A 233 8.52 -6.96 -15.81
C ASN A 233 7.85 -5.80 -15.05
N LEU A 234 8.55 -4.67 -14.87
CA LEU A 234 8.05 -3.54 -14.07
C LEU A 234 7.74 -2.29 -14.93
N TYR A 235 7.49 -2.48 -16.22
CA TYR A 235 7.12 -1.40 -17.13
C TYR A 235 5.64 -1.04 -17.02
N GLU A 236 5.37 0.26 -16.90
CA GLU A 236 4.03 0.86 -16.99
C GLU A 236 3.87 1.59 -18.33
N TYR A 237 2.64 1.59 -18.84
CA TYR A 237 2.34 2.02 -20.21
C TYR A 237 1.32 3.14 -20.22
N SER A 238 1.40 3.99 -21.24
CA SER A 238 0.48 5.12 -21.39
C SER A 238 -0.98 4.66 -21.48
N MET A 239 -1.85 5.42 -20.83
CA MET A 239 -3.31 5.27 -20.90
C MET A 239 -3.91 6.04 -22.08
N ILE A 240 -3.08 6.64 -22.95
CA ILE A 240 -3.51 7.45 -24.07
C ILE A 240 -3.02 6.81 -25.36
N SER A 241 -3.94 6.45 -26.24
CA SER A 241 -3.59 5.99 -27.59
C SER A 241 -3.35 7.20 -28.47
N VAL A 242 -2.24 7.23 -29.19
CA VAL A 242 -1.86 8.35 -30.05
C VAL A 242 -1.73 7.87 -31.48
N LYS A 243 -2.24 8.65 -32.43
CA LYS A 243 -1.98 8.42 -33.85
C LYS A 243 -1.55 9.70 -34.55
N LYS A 244 -0.76 9.57 -35.61
CA LYS A 244 -0.44 10.63 -36.55
C LYS A 244 -1.22 10.38 -37.83
N ASN A 245 -2.13 11.28 -38.14
CA ASN A 245 -3.05 11.11 -39.25
C ASN A 245 -2.37 11.35 -40.61
N GLU A 246 -3.07 11.07 -41.71
CA GLU A 246 -2.57 11.33 -43.08
C GLU A 246 -2.18 12.80 -43.35
N ALA A 247 -2.72 13.75 -42.57
CA ALA A 247 -2.35 15.18 -42.65
C ALA A 247 -1.10 15.53 -41.82
N GLY A 248 -0.52 14.57 -41.10
CA GLY A 248 0.65 14.74 -40.24
C GLY A 248 0.34 15.34 -38.86
N GLU A 249 -0.92 15.31 -38.42
CA GLU A 249 -1.35 15.83 -37.12
C GLU A 249 -1.49 14.73 -36.07
N ILE A 250 -1.08 15.02 -34.84
CA ILE A 250 -1.26 14.13 -33.69
C ILE A 250 -2.72 14.15 -33.23
N GLN A 251 -3.32 12.98 -33.05
CA GLN A 251 -4.66 12.79 -32.50
C GLN A 251 -4.59 11.81 -31.31
N CYS A 252 -5.15 12.23 -30.19
CA CYS A 252 -5.23 11.42 -28.97
C CYS A 252 -6.60 10.76 -28.81
N ASP A 253 -6.61 9.50 -28.38
CA ASP A 253 -7.79 8.79 -27.89
C ASP A 253 -7.62 8.51 -26.39
N PHE A 254 -8.55 9.07 -25.61
CA PHE A 254 -8.56 9.04 -24.16
C PHE A 254 -9.51 7.96 -23.59
N SER A 255 -10.10 7.11 -24.42
CA SER A 255 -11.12 6.13 -23.98
C SER A 255 -10.64 5.22 -22.84
N VAL A 256 -9.35 4.85 -22.84
CA VAL A 256 -8.74 4.04 -21.76
C VAL A 256 -8.58 4.86 -20.47
N LEU A 257 -8.08 6.09 -20.58
CA LEU A 257 -7.97 7.02 -19.46
C LEU A 257 -9.33 7.27 -18.82
N ASP A 258 -10.36 7.55 -19.62
CA ASP A 258 -11.71 7.86 -19.13
C ASP A 258 -12.29 6.67 -18.36
N ARG A 259 -12.22 5.48 -18.94
CA ARG A 259 -12.70 4.26 -18.28
C ARG A 259 -11.93 3.94 -17.01
N TYR A 260 -10.63 4.25 -16.95
CA TYR A 260 -9.83 4.08 -15.74
C TYR A 260 -10.24 5.05 -14.63
N LEU A 261 -10.43 6.33 -14.97
CA LEU A 261 -10.95 7.33 -14.04
C LEU A 261 -12.36 6.99 -13.54
N GLU A 262 -13.23 6.49 -14.43
CA GLU A 262 -14.57 6.02 -14.06
C GLU A 262 -14.54 4.90 -13.02
N CYS A 263 -13.66 3.91 -13.16
CA CYS A 263 -13.48 2.86 -12.15
C CYS A 263 -13.08 3.43 -10.78
N MET A 264 -12.13 4.37 -10.77
CA MET A 264 -11.65 4.98 -9.53
C MET A 264 -12.71 5.88 -8.88
N PHE A 265 -13.41 6.69 -9.67
CA PHE A 265 -14.49 7.54 -9.18
C PHE A 265 -15.68 6.72 -8.67
N ALA A 266 -16.02 5.60 -9.32
CA ALA A 266 -17.06 4.69 -8.85
C ALA A 266 -16.73 4.09 -7.47
N ALA A 267 -15.45 3.86 -7.18
CA ALA A 267 -14.97 3.43 -5.86
C ALA A 267 -14.85 4.59 -4.85
N GLY A 268 -15.09 5.84 -5.26
CA GLY A 268 -14.98 7.03 -4.40
C GLY A 268 -13.57 7.62 -4.26
N ILE A 269 -12.62 7.21 -5.12
CA ILE A 269 -11.26 7.76 -5.16
C ILE A 269 -11.27 8.92 -6.15
N ASP A 270 -11.46 10.15 -5.66
CA ASP A 270 -11.69 11.29 -6.56
C ASP A 270 -11.01 12.60 -6.15
N GLN A 271 -10.12 12.62 -5.15
CA GLN A 271 -9.58 13.90 -4.65
C GLN A 271 -8.44 14.46 -5.49
N GLU A 272 -7.56 13.60 -6.01
CA GLU A 272 -6.36 14.00 -6.76
C GLU A 272 -6.07 13.02 -7.91
N ILE A 273 -5.54 13.54 -9.02
CA ILE A 273 -5.05 12.76 -10.16
C ILE A 273 -3.58 13.10 -10.38
N ASN A 274 -2.71 12.14 -10.10
CA ASN A 274 -1.28 12.21 -10.32
C ASN A 274 -0.94 11.73 -11.74
N VAL A 275 -0.39 12.62 -12.57
CA VAL A 275 -0.01 12.34 -13.95
C VAL A 275 1.51 12.18 -14.05
N PHE A 276 1.94 10.98 -14.40
CA PHE A 276 3.35 10.61 -14.58
C PHE A 276 3.75 10.58 -16.06
N GLY A 277 5.05 10.70 -16.31
CA GLY A 277 5.63 10.57 -17.65
C GLY A 277 5.75 11.87 -18.45
N LEU A 278 5.51 13.02 -17.82
CA LEU A 278 5.64 14.35 -18.45
C LEU A 278 6.69 15.25 -17.78
N LEU A 279 7.17 14.88 -16.60
CA LEU A 279 8.16 15.63 -15.81
C LEU A 279 8.91 14.66 -14.90
N GLY A 280 10.21 14.87 -14.69
CA GLY A 280 11.03 14.04 -13.80
C GLY A 280 11.10 12.56 -14.20
N VAL A 281 11.13 12.25 -15.51
CA VAL A 281 11.21 10.88 -16.02
C VAL A 281 12.60 10.29 -15.81
N TRP A 282 12.68 9.07 -15.27
CA TRP A 282 13.96 8.43 -14.94
C TRP A 282 14.81 8.16 -16.18
N GLN A 283 16.12 8.39 -16.05
CA GLN A 283 17.13 8.13 -17.08
C GLN A 283 18.22 7.17 -16.56
N PRO A 284 17.88 5.90 -16.28
CA PRO A 284 18.84 4.93 -15.82
C PRO A 284 19.83 4.56 -16.94
N PRO A 285 21.04 4.11 -16.58
CA PRO A 285 22.08 3.82 -17.54
C PRO A 285 21.68 2.68 -18.48
N PHE A 286 22.17 2.76 -19.73
CA PHE A 286 21.98 1.73 -20.77
C PHE A 286 20.53 1.51 -21.24
N PHE A 287 19.54 2.24 -20.71
CA PHE A 287 18.18 2.17 -21.24
C PHE A 287 18.10 2.89 -22.59
N PRO A 288 17.43 2.33 -23.62
CA PRO A 288 17.25 3.02 -24.89
C PRO A 288 16.47 4.33 -24.74
N LEU A 289 17.01 5.43 -25.27
CA LEU A 289 16.39 6.75 -25.22
C LEU A 289 16.08 7.26 -26.63
N ILE A 290 15.03 8.08 -26.75
CA ILE A 290 14.74 8.84 -27.96
C ILE A 290 15.82 9.91 -28.13
N LYS A 291 16.75 9.68 -29.07
CA LYS A 291 17.95 10.52 -29.23
C LYS A 291 17.61 11.92 -29.71
N GLU A 292 16.70 12.01 -30.67
CA GLU A 292 16.38 13.24 -31.41
C GLU A 292 15.23 14.05 -30.80
N LEU A 293 14.75 13.67 -29.61
CA LEU A 293 13.68 14.42 -28.94
C LEU A 293 14.12 15.85 -28.60
N ASP A 294 13.45 16.84 -29.20
CA ASP A 294 13.61 18.28 -28.92
C ASP A 294 12.86 18.68 -27.64
N HIS A 295 13.32 18.11 -26.52
CA HIS A 295 12.81 18.38 -25.18
C HIS A 295 13.94 18.17 -24.15
N PRO A 296 13.99 18.94 -23.04
CA PRO A 296 15.03 18.78 -22.01
C PRO A 296 15.08 17.36 -21.42
N GLU A 297 13.91 16.75 -21.21
CA GLU A 297 13.77 15.38 -20.74
C GLU A 297 13.44 14.39 -21.85
N LYS A 298 13.89 13.14 -21.66
CA LYS A 298 13.67 12.03 -22.61
C LYS A 298 12.35 11.30 -22.35
N LEU A 299 11.26 12.05 -22.57
CA LEU A 299 9.89 11.52 -22.53
C LEU A 299 9.70 10.47 -23.63
N VAL A 300 8.73 9.56 -23.44
CA VAL A 300 8.44 8.50 -24.42
C VAL A 300 6.95 8.54 -24.72
N ILE A 301 6.59 9.15 -25.85
CA ILE A 301 5.21 9.18 -26.35
C ILE A 301 5.20 8.42 -27.68
N ARG A 302 4.50 7.29 -27.71
CA ARG A 302 4.40 6.39 -28.86
C ARG A 302 3.13 6.70 -29.64
N TYR A 303 3.20 6.67 -30.97
CA TYR A 303 2.04 6.85 -31.84
C TYR A 303 2.01 5.84 -32.99
N TYR A 304 0.82 5.59 -33.53
CA TYR A 304 0.63 4.89 -34.79
C TYR A 304 0.59 5.89 -35.95
N ASP A 305 1.46 5.76 -36.93
CA ASP A 305 1.48 6.58 -38.13
C ASP A 305 0.58 5.96 -39.20
N GLU A 306 -0.49 6.67 -39.60
CA GLU A 306 -1.44 6.19 -40.60
C GLU A 306 -0.84 6.16 -42.02
N VAL A 307 0.19 6.97 -42.31
CA VAL A 307 0.83 7.03 -43.64
C VAL A 307 1.79 5.86 -43.82
N THR A 308 2.60 5.54 -42.80
CA THR A 308 3.58 4.45 -42.88
C THR A 308 3.04 3.12 -42.37
N GLU A 309 1.87 3.12 -41.72
CA GLU A 309 1.24 1.98 -41.04
C GLU A 309 2.14 1.35 -39.96
N THR A 310 3.00 2.15 -39.34
CA THR A 310 3.96 1.70 -38.33
C THR A 310 3.81 2.44 -37.00
N ILE A 311 4.36 1.83 -35.96
CA ILE A 311 4.53 2.49 -34.67
C ILE A 311 5.81 3.32 -34.69
N ASP A 312 5.73 4.57 -34.25
CA ASP A 312 6.87 5.47 -34.07
C ASP A 312 6.71 6.28 -32.77
N PHE A 313 7.63 7.21 -32.51
CA PHE A 313 7.68 8.02 -31.29
C PHE A 313 7.77 9.50 -31.62
N ILE A 314 7.11 10.34 -30.83
CA ILE A 314 7.19 11.79 -30.98
C ILE A 314 8.64 12.23 -30.73
N GLN A 315 9.20 13.02 -31.65
CA GLN A 315 10.58 13.52 -31.60
C GLN A 315 10.65 15.04 -31.70
N ASP A 316 9.74 15.69 -32.43
CA ASP A 316 9.73 17.14 -32.54
C ASP A 316 8.92 17.79 -31.41
N LYS A 317 9.34 19.02 -31.08
CA LYS A 317 8.73 19.82 -30.02
C LYS A 317 7.25 20.13 -30.28
N LYS A 318 6.86 20.39 -31.53
CA LYS A 318 5.51 20.82 -31.87
C LYS A 318 4.50 19.71 -31.62
N ASP A 319 4.79 18.49 -32.09
CA ASP A 319 3.93 17.32 -31.87
C ASP A 319 3.83 16.96 -30.39
N LEU A 320 4.94 17.11 -29.62
CA LEU A 320 4.93 16.89 -28.17
C LEU A 320 4.06 17.92 -27.43
N GLU A 321 4.24 19.21 -27.72
CA GLU A 321 3.41 20.28 -27.15
C GLU A 321 1.93 20.10 -27.52
N HIS A 322 1.65 19.63 -28.73
CA HIS A 322 0.28 19.36 -29.19
C HIS A 322 -0.36 18.19 -28.42
N TYR A 323 0.39 17.09 -28.21
CA TYR A 323 -0.06 15.97 -27.38
C TYR A 323 -0.38 16.42 -25.94
N ILE A 324 0.54 17.14 -25.29
CA ILE A 324 0.37 17.62 -23.91
C ILE A 324 -0.84 18.55 -23.82
N LYS A 325 -1.00 19.45 -24.79
CA LYS A 325 -2.15 20.36 -24.86
C LYS A 325 -3.48 19.61 -24.96
N GLN A 326 -3.59 18.62 -25.84
CA GLN A 326 -4.80 17.80 -25.97
C GLN A 326 -5.14 17.10 -24.65
N LEU A 327 -4.14 16.52 -23.96
CA LEU A 327 -4.34 15.87 -22.66
C LEU A 327 -4.87 16.85 -21.60
N PHE A 328 -4.29 18.06 -21.52
CA PHE A 328 -4.74 19.07 -20.54
C PHE A 328 -6.13 19.61 -20.86
N GLU A 329 -6.44 19.84 -22.14
CA GLU A 329 -7.77 20.23 -22.59
C GLU A 329 -8.81 19.14 -22.30
N HIS A 330 -8.43 17.87 -22.41
CA HIS A 330 -9.29 16.73 -22.07
C HIS A 330 -9.64 16.71 -20.57
N PHE A 331 -8.65 16.81 -19.68
CA PHE A 331 -8.91 16.90 -18.24
C PHE A 331 -9.80 18.10 -17.86
N LYS A 332 -9.69 19.24 -18.57
CA LYS A 332 -10.59 20.38 -18.39
C LYS A 332 -11.99 20.09 -18.90
N ALA A 333 -12.14 19.41 -20.03
CA ALA A 333 -13.43 19.01 -20.57
C ALA A 333 -14.17 18.05 -19.63
N LEU A 334 -13.43 17.15 -18.96
CA LEU A 334 -13.95 16.29 -17.89
C LEU A 334 -14.27 17.04 -16.59
N GLY A 335 -13.84 18.30 -16.45
CA GLY A 335 -14.05 19.10 -15.24
C GLY A 335 -13.17 18.72 -14.05
N VAL A 336 -12.11 17.93 -14.28
CA VAL A 336 -11.23 17.42 -13.21
C VAL A 336 -9.89 18.14 -13.11
N TRP A 337 -9.62 19.14 -13.96
CA TRP A 337 -8.32 19.83 -14.05
C TRP A 337 -7.78 20.33 -12.70
N GLU A 338 -8.63 20.87 -11.82
CA GLU A 338 -8.20 21.36 -10.50
C GLU A 338 -7.62 20.27 -9.59
N LYS A 339 -7.98 19.01 -9.84
CA LYS A 339 -7.52 17.80 -9.15
C LYS A 339 -6.24 17.24 -9.77
N VAL A 340 -5.84 17.67 -10.97
CA VAL A 340 -4.66 17.15 -11.69
C VAL A 340 -3.36 17.72 -11.12
N ARG A 341 -2.37 16.85 -10.93
CA ARG A 341 -0.99 17.20 -10.58
C ARG A 341 -0.04 16.50 -11.55
N ILE A 342 0.88 17.25 -12.14
CA ILE A 342 2.00 16.64 -12.86
C ILE A 342 3.04 16.21 -11.82
N VAL A 343 3.38 14.92 -11.81
CA VAL A 343 4.26 14.35 -10.80
C VAL A 343 5.69 14.22 -11.32
N SER A 344 6.65 14.56 -10.46
CA SER A 344 8.07 14.28 -10.64
C SER A 344 8.57 13.38 -9.53
N ASP A 345 9.31 12.34 -9.89
CA ASP A 345 9.80 11.33 -8.95
C ASP A 345 11.32 11.44 -8.73
N GLU A 346 11.70 11.99 -7.57
CA GLU A 346 13.07 12.09 -7.06
C GLU A 346 14.13 12.63 -8.06
N PRO A 347 13.95 13.84 -8.61
CA PRO A 347 14.96 14.45 -9.47
C PRO A 347 16.32 14.52 -8.76
N LYS A 348 17.41 14.33 -9.50
CA LYS A 348 18.77 14.36 -8.96
C LYS A 348 19.39 15.76 -9.06
N VAL A 349 20.44 16.01 -8.28
CA VAL A 349 21.09 17.34 -8.21
C VAL A 349 21.52 17.86 -9.59
N HIS A 350 22.03 17.00 -10.46
CA HIS A 350 22.45 17.38 -11.81
C HIS A 350 21.28 17.58 -12.79
N GLU A 351 20.05 17.28 -12.38
CA GLU A 351 18.83 17.38 -13.20
C GLU A 351 18.01 18.64 -12.87
N ILE A 352 18.36 19.42 -11.84
CA ILE A 352 17.62 20.61 -11.38
C ILE A 352 17.35 21.59 -12.53
N ASP A 353 18.37 21.92 -13.35
CA ASP A 353 18.21 22.86 -14.47
C ASP A 353 17.41 22.25 -15.62
N THR A 354 17.46 20.94 -15.81
CA THR A 354 16.64 20.23 -16.78
C THR A 354 15.17 20.23 -16.35
N PHE A 355 14.91 19.92 -15.07
CA PHE A 355 13.59 19.97 -14.46
C PHE A 355 12.93 21.34 -14.62
N ARG A 356 13.64 22.43 -14.28
CA ARG A 356 13.10 23.79 -14.40
C ARG A 356 12.72 24.13 -15.84
N ARG A 357 13.56 23.78 -16.82
CA ARG A 357 13.27 24.00 -18.24
C ARG A 357 12.08 23.17 -18.73
N SER A 358 11.96 21.91 -18.31
CA SER A 358 10.78 21.09 -18.63
C SER A 358 9.51 21.70 -18.03
N LEU A 359 9.58 22.14 -16.76
CA LEU A 359 8.45 22.77 -16.09
C LEU A 359 8.05 24.09 -16.78
N ASP A 360 9.01 24.90 -17.20
CA ASP A 360 8.74 26.15 -17.95
C ASP A 360 8.02 25.85 -19.27
N ILE A 361 8.39 24.78 -19.98
CA ILE A 361 7.69 24.34 -21.19
C ILE A 361 6.25 23.95 -20.84
N LEU A 362 6.04 23.11 -19.83
CA LEU A 362 4.69 22.71 -19.40
C LEU A 362 3.84 23.93 -19.02
N LYS A 363 4.41 24.87 -18.26
CA LYS A 363 3.75 26.12 -17.84
C LYS A 363 3.47 27.07 -19.00
N SER A 364 4.25 27.02 -20.08
CA SER A 364 3.98 27.77 -21.30
C SER A 364 2.75 27.24 -22.06
N ILE A 365 2.48 25.94 -21.95
CA ILE A 365 1.27 25.29 -22.49
C ILE A 365 0.08 25.60 -21.59
N GLU A 366 0.25 25.43 -20.26
CA GLU A 366 -0.79 25.68 -19.27
C GLU A 366 -0.26 26.33 -17.98
N PRO A 367 -0.42 27.66 -17.83
CA PRO A 367 0.12 28.38 -16.68
C PRO A 367 -0.43 27.95 -15.32
N THR A 368 -1.67 27.43 -15.28
CA THR A 368 -2.36 27.03 -14.04
C THR A 368 -2.06 25.61 -13.59
N LEU A 369 -1.24 24.84 -14.33
CA LEU A 369 -0.90 23.47 -13.93
C LEU A 369 -0.31 23.42 -12.53
N LYS A 370 -0.55 22.34 -11.80
CA LYS A 370 0.01 22.15 -10.46
C LYS A 370 1.01 20.99 -10.49
N VAL A 371 2.09 21.13 -9.73
CA VAL A 371 3.19 20.15 -9.67
C VAL A 371 3.24 19.49 -8.30
N LYS A 372 3.31 18.14 -8.30
CA LYS A 372 3.61 17.35 -7.11
C LYS A 372 5.03 16.80 -7.24
N GLY A 373 5.91 17.17 -6.32
CA GLY A 373 7.33 16.80 -6.37
C GLY A 373 7.70 15.83 -5.27
N VAL A 374 8.26 14.68 -5.61
CA VAL A 374 8.78 13.70 -4.65
C VAL A 374 10.28 13.91 -4.46
N PHE A 375 10.76 13.97 -3.22
CA PHE A 375 12.15 14.32 -2.89
C PHE A 375 12.79 13.36 -1.88
N ASP A 376 13.97 12.84 -2.24
CA ASP A 376 14.82 12.02 -1.38
C ASP A 376 16.12 12.73 -0.95
N LYS A 377 16.38 13.93 -1.46
CA LYS A 377 17.58 14.75 -1.17
C LYS A 377 17.19 16.17 -0.77
N GLU A 378 17.71 16.63 0.36
CA GLU A 378 17.47 17.99 0.89
C GLU A 378 17.94 19.08 -0.07
N ALA A 379 19.13 18.94 -0.66
CA ALA A 379 19.66 19.93 -1.61
C ALA A 379 18.76 20.11 -2.86
N VAL A 380 18.07 19.05 -3.30
CA VAL A 380 17.14 19.13 -4.42
C VAL A 380 15.81 19.71 -3.98
N LEU A 381 15.31 19.30 -2.80
CA LEU A 381 14.13 19.87 -2.16
C LEU A 381 14.30 21.40 -2.03
N GLU A 382 15.35 21.89 -1.39
CA GLU A 382 15.61 23.32 -1.21
C GLU A 382 15.62 24.08 -2.55
N ALA A 383 16.27 23.52 -3.57
CA ALA A 383 16.38 24.16 -4.87
C ALA A 383 15.06 24.22 -5.65
N LEU A 384 14.19 23.21 -5.50
CA LEU A 384 12.97 23.09 -6.29
C LEU A 384 11.69 23.47 -5.52
N LEU A 385 11.70 23.49 -4.20
CA LEU A 385 10.52 23.81 -3.37
C LEU A 385 9.77 25.07 -3.81
N PRO A 386 10.42 26.19 -4.22
CA PRO A 386 9.70 27.39 -4.67
C PRO A 386 8.82 27.23 -5.93
N VAL A 387 9.02 26.15 -6.70
CA VAL A 387 8.25 25.87 -7.94
C VAL A 387 7.34 24.64 -7.80
N ILE A 388 7.17 24.11 -6.59
CA ILE A 388 6.36 22.93 -6.30
C ILE A 388 5.09 23.35 -5.56
N ASP A 389 3.94 22.85 -5.99
CA ASP A 389 2.66 23.12 -5.32
C ASP A 389 2.37 22.14 -4.18
N TYR A 390 2.90 20.92 -4.28
CA TYR A 390 2.69 19.84 -3.33
C TYR A 390 4.00 19.03 -3.15
N PRO A 391 4.82 19.35 -2.12
CA PRO A 391 6.03 18.59 -1.83
C PRO A 391 5.71 17.29 -1.09
N VAL A 392 6.30 16.20 -1.56
CA VAL A 392 6.34 14.90 -0.88
C VAL A 392 7.78 14.54 -0.57
N THR A 393 8.10 14.28 0.69
CA THR A 393 9.49 14.10 1.13
C THR A 393 9.72 12.73 1.72
N SER A 394 10.91 12.17 1.52
CA SER A 394 11.29 10.91 2.17
C SER A 394 11.18 11.06 3.69
N TYR A 395 10.99 9.97 4.41
CA TYR A 395 10.97 9.99 5.88
C TYR A 395 12.15 10.79 6.46
N TYR A 396 13.36 10.59 5.93
CA TYR A 396 14.56 11.33 6.34
C TYR A 396 14.46 12.83 6.07
N CYS A 397 14.09 13.23 4.84
CA CYS A 397 13.93 14.65 4.52
C CYS A 397 12.84 15.31 5.38
N THR A 398 11.77 14.57 5.68
CA THR A 398 10.68 15.05 6.54
C THR A 398 11.17 15.26 7.97
N CYS A 399 11.93 14.31 8.53
CA CYS A 399 12.53 14.44 9.87
C CYS A 399 13.31 15.75 10.04
N ASN A 400 14.07 16.14 9.01
CA ASN A 400 14.88 17.36 9.06
C ASN A 400 14.11 18.64 8.72
N ASN A 401 13.05 18.56 7.90
CA ASN A 401 12.42 19.73 7.28
C ASN A 401 10.93 19.92 7.62
N TYR A 402 10.32 19.09 8.49
CA TYR A 402 8.87 19.14 8.78
C TYR A 402 8.37 20.52 9.24
N LYS A 403 9.18 21.28 9.98
CA LYS A 403 8.81 22.65 10.43
C LYS A 403 8.66 23.60 9.24
N GLU A 404 9.61 23.57 8.30
CA GLU A 404 9.57 24.41 7.09
C GLU A 404 8.44 23.96 6.16
N LEU A 405 8.29 22.65 5.94
CA LEU A 405 7.24 22.08 5.09
C LEU A 405 5.84 22.42 5.63
N SER A 406 5.61 22.26 6.94
CA SER A 406 4.32 22.56 7.56
C SER A 406 3.98 24.06 7.59
N GLN A 407 4.98 24.94 7.52
CA GLN A 407 4.78 26.40 7.43
C GLN A 407 4.55 26.86 5.99
N SER A 408 5.33 26.35 5.04
CA SER A 408 5.28 26.76 3.63
C SER A 408 4.16 26.08 2.84
N HIS A 409 3.80 24.84 3.18
CA HIS A 409 2.86 23.97 2.45
C HIS A 409 1.85 23.31 3.40
N SER A 410 1.34 24.06 4.38
CA SER A 410 0.40 23.55 5.38
C SER A 410 -0.81 22.85 4.73
N GLY A 411 -1.04 21.59 5.09
CA GLY A 411 -2.12 20.77 4.56
C GLY A 411 -1.99 20.41 3.07
N LYS A 412 -0.78 20.54 2.49
CA LYS A 412 -0.45 20.19 1.10
C LYS A 412 0.92 19.51 1.00
N THR A 413 1.18 18.59 1.92
CA THR A 413 2.45 17.88 1.96
C THR A 413 2.29 16.50 2.58
N GLN A 414 3.00 15.54 2.03
CA GLN A 414 3.07 14.16 2.51
C GLN A 414 4.53 13.82 2.81
N TYR A 415 4.71 12.78 3.60
CA TYR A 415 5.97 12.04 3.60
C TYR A 415 5.76 10.67 2.96
N TYR A 416 6.86 10.02 2.59
CA TYR A 416 6.82 8.65 2.12
C TYR A 416 7.87 7.76 2.78
N ILE A 417 7.56 6.47 2.77
CA ILE A 417 8.49 5.37 3.04
C ILE A 417 8.66 4.55 1.75
N CYS A 418 9.86 4.05 1.52
CA CYS A 418 10.24 3.24 0.36
C CYS A 418 11.27 2.19 0.83
N ASN A 419 12.36 2.01 0.08
CA ASN A 419 13.50 1.20 0.50
C ASN A 419 14.21 1.70 1.77
N TYR A 420 13.98 2.95 2.17
CA TYR A 420 14.37 3.53 3.45
C TYR A 420 13.18 4.25 4.12
N PRO A 421 13.19 4.40 5.45
CA PRO A 421 14.23 3.95 6.39
C PRO A 421 14.18 2.43 6.62
N ASP A 422 15.17 1.89 7.34
CA ASP A 422 15.17 0.51 7.82
C ASP A 422 13.94 0.20 8.70
N LYS A 423 13.46 1.19 9.47
CA LYS A 423 12.22 1.21 10.24
C LYS A 423 11.82 2.67 10.56
N PRO A 424 10.55 2.97 10.86
CA PRO A 424 9.40 2.11 10.60
C PRO A 424 9.14 2.00 9.10
N ASN A 425 8.91 0.77 8.64
CA ASN A 425 8.57 0.52 7.24
C ASN A 425 7.51 -0.59 7.11
N THR A 426 7.26 -0.99 5.86
CA THR A 426 6.23 -1.94 5.44
C THR A 426 6.86 -3.11 4.69
N PHE A 427 8.07 -3.51 5.08
CA PHE A 427 8.75 -4.66 4.49
C PHE A 427 8.14 -5.96 5.01
N LEU A 428 8.38 -7.05 4.29
CA LEU A 428 7.86 -8.38 4.66
C LEU A 428 8.26 -8.77 6.09
N HIS A 429 9.49 -8.45 6.48
CA HIS A 429 10.08 -8.75 7.78
C HIS A 429 9.80 -7.68 8.85
N SER A 430 9.28 -6.51 8.46
CA SER A 430 8.97 -5.44 9.41
C SER A 430 7.94 -5.91 10.43
N SER A 431 8.05 -5.39 11.65
CA SER A 431 6.96 -5.54 12.63
C SER A 431 5.70 -4.90 12.04
N LEU A 432 4.56 -5.57 12.19
CA LEU A 432 3.26 -5.05 11.75
C LEU A 432 2.92 -3.70 12.40
N LEU A 433 3.44 -3.46 13.61
CA LEU A 433 3.32 -2.18 14.31
C LEU A 433 4.06 -1.03 13.60
N GLU A 434 5.09 -1.30 12.79
CA GLU A 434 5.75 -0.27 11.97
C GLU A 434 4.85 0.22 10.83
N THR A 435 3.93 -0.62 10.35
CA THR A 435 2.94 -0.21 9.37
C THR A 435 1.84 0.61 10.02
N ARG A 436 1.36 0.19 11.20
CA ARG A 436 0.33 0.90 11.95
C ARG A 436 0.78 2.29 12.43
N VAL A 437 2.04 2.45 12.86
CA VAL A 437 2.54 3.73 13.39
C VAL A 437 2.52 4.87 12.37
N GLN A 438 2.47 4.56 11.06
CA GLN A 438 2.48 5.57 10.00
C GLN A 438 1.34 6.60 10.14
N GLY A 439 0.19 6.19 10.67
CA GLY A 439 -0.90 7.12 11.00
C GLY A 439 -0.48 8.19 12.01
N LEU A 440 0.10 7.79 13.14
CA LEU A 440 0.57 8.71 14.16
C LEU A 440 1.73 9.58 13.65
N LEU A 441 2.62 9.02 12.83
CA LEU A 441 3.74 9.77 12.25
C LEU A 441 3.27 10.87 11.29
N ALA A 442 2.29 10.59 10.44
CA ALA A 442 1.70 11.62 9.57
C ALA A 442 1.14 12.79 10.38
N HIS A 443 0.46 12.48 11.49
CA HIS A 443 -0.02 13.49 12.42
C HIS A 443 1.13 14.31 13.00
N TYR A 444 2.17 13.65 13.52
CA TYR A 444 3.28 14.31 14.21
C TYR A 444 4.13 15.17 13.26
N PHE A 445 4.39 14.69 12.05
CA PHE A 445 5.07 15.45 11.00
C PHE A 445 4.22 16.62 10.47
N LYS A 446 2.94 16.70 10.86
CA LYS A 446 1.97 17.68 10.34
C LYS A 446 1.78 17.57 8.82
N THR A 447 1.91 16.37 8.29
CA THR A 447 1.53 16.06 6.91
C THR A 447 0.02 15.79 6.85
N ASP A 448 -0.55 15.85 5.66
CA ASP A 448 -1.95 15.49 5.45
C ASP A 448 -2.15 13.97 5.28
N GLY A 449 -1.06 13.19 5.15
CA GLY A 449 -1.09 11.73 5.13
C GLY A 449 0.25 11.12 4.72
N LEU A 450 0.17 10.01 3.97
CA LEU A 450 1.30 9.15 3.59
C LEU A 450 1.27 8.82 2.10
N LEU A 451 2.43 8.86 1.46
CA LEU A 451 2.66 8.26 0.15
C LEU A 451 3.42 6.94 0.26
N ARG A 452 3.06 5.96 -0.58
CA ARG A 452 3.83 4.72 -0.79
C ARG A 452 3.85 4.36 -2.28
N TRP A 453 5.03 4.10 -2.84
CA TRP A 453 5.19 4.00 -4.30
C TRP A 453 4.60 2.73 -4.96
N ALA A 454 4.18 1.74 -4.17
CA ALA A 454 3.88 0.41 -4.71
C ALA A 454 2.67 -0.24 -4.03
N TYR A 455 1.53 -0.27 -4.74
CA TYR A 455 0.41 -1.14 -4.40
C TYR A 455 0.67 -2.58 -4.88
N ASN A 456 0.95 -2.72 -6.18
CA ASN A 456 1.04 -4.01 -6.89
C ASN A 456 2.18 -4.07 -7.94
N CYS A 457 3.37 -3.58 -7.61
CA CYS A 457 4.53 -3.60 -8.52
C CYS A 457 5.21 -4.98 -8.55
N TRP A 458 4.50 -6.00 -9.02
CA TRP A 458 4.89 -7.38 -8.78
C TRP A 458 6.02 -7.91 -9.68
N PRO A 459 6.96 -8.73 -9.15
CA PRO A 459 7.85 -9.55 -9.96
C PRO A 459 7.10 -10.72 -10.62
N ASP A 460 7.74 -11.40 -11.57
CA ASP A 460 7.07 -12.37 -12.45
C ASP A 460 6.45 -13.55 -11.67
N ASN A 461 7.06 -13.97 -10.55
CA ASN A 461 6.63 -15.12 -9.74
C ASN A 461 6.05 -14.74 -8.38
N VAL A 462 5.44 -13.55 -8.26
CA VAL A 462 4.89 -12.98 -7.01
C VAL A 462 3.99 -13.92 -6.18
N ARG A 463 3.32 -14.88 -6.80
CA ARG A 463 2.45 -15.84 -6.08
C ARG A 463 3.26 -16.73 -5.13
N GLN A 464 4.55 -16.92 -5.38
CA GLN A 464 5.49 -17.73 -4.58
C GLN A 464 6.67 -16.93 -4.04
N ASP A 465 7.16 -15.95 -4.79
CA ASP A 465 8.38 -15.20 -4.46
C ASP A 465 8.24 -13.73 -4.86
N ILE A 466 8.34 -12.84 -3.86
CA ILE A 466 8.20 -11.39 -4.05
C ILE A 466 9.54 -10.66 -4.06
N ARG A 467 10.66 -11.39 -4.07
CA ARG A 467 11.99 -10.79 -4.10
C ARG A 467 12.25 -10.12 -5.43
N TYR A 468 12.86 -8.95 -5.39
CA TYR A 468 13.36 -8.23 -6.55
C TYR A 468 14.45 -7.25 -6.11
N ASN A 469 15.57 -7.22 -6.82
CA ASN A 469 16.69 -6.32 -6.54
C ASN A 469 17.01 -6.16 -5.04
N THR A 470 17.15 -7.28 -4.32
CA THR A 470 17.17 -7.29 -2.84
C THR A 470 18.38 -6.57 -2.22
N ALA A 471 19.34 -6.16 -3.04
CA ALA A 471 20.46 -5.30 -2.63
C ALA A 471 20.05 -3.82 -2.47
N ALA A 472 19.03 -3.36 -3.19
CA ALA A 472 18.57 -1.96 -3.18
C ALA A 472 17.13 -1.80 -2.67
N LEU A 473 16.29 -2.82 -2.82
CA LEU A 473 14.89 -2.83 -2.41
C LEU A 473 14.66 -3.97 -1.40
N PRO A 474 14.37 -3.66 -0.13
CA PRO A 474 14.01 -4.68 0.85
C PRO A 474 12.77 -5.47 0.44
N ILE A 475 12.74 -6.75 0.80
CA ILE A 475 11.67 -7.67 0.39
C ILE A 475 10.33 -7.20 0.95
N GLY A 476 9.32 -7.07 0.09
CA GLY A 476 8.01 -6.52 0.41
C GLY A 476 7.83 -5.03 0.07
N ASP A 477 8.89 -4.31 -0.30
CA ASP A 477 8.77 -2.90 -0.71
C ASP A 477 7.86 -2.74 -1.96
N LEU A 478 7.95 -3.68 -2.90
CA LEU A 478 7.25 -3.62 -4.18
C LEU A 478 5.73 -3.87 -4.15
N CYS A 479 5.14 -4.29 -3.03
CA CYS A 479 3.69 -4.53 -2.97
C CYS A 479 3.12 -4.54 -1.55
N LEU A 480 1.83 -4.21 -1.45
CA LEU A 480 0.99 -4.38 -0.25
C LEU A 480 -0.10 -5.44 -0.44
N ILE A 481 -0.33 -5.90 -1.67
CA ILE A 481 -1.30 -6.93 -2.00
C ILE A 481 -0.67 -8.03 -2.85
N TYR A 482 -1.38 -9.13 -3.01
CA TYR A 482 -0.92 -10.31 -3.74
C TYR A 482 -1.96 -10.77 -4.76
N PRO A 483 -1.55 -11.33 -5.90
CA PRO A 483 -2.50 -11.86 -6.86
C PRO A 483 -2.94 -13.28 -6.48
N SER A 484 -4.23 -13.56 -6.61
CA SER A 484 -4.76 -14.92 -6.51
C SER A 484 -4.58 -15.72 -7.80
N TYR A 485 -4.79 -17.03 -7.70
CA TYR A 485 -5.03 -17.92 -8.84
C TYR A 485 -6.47 -17.86 -9.36
N SER A 486 -7.43 -17.45 -8.52
CA SER A 486 -8.86 -17.34 -8.87
C SER A 486 -9.19 -16.13 -9.75
N GLY A 487 -8.23 -15.23 -10.00
CA GLY A 487 -8.48 -13.97 -10.68
C GLY A 487 -8.87 -12.82 -9.76
N HIS A 488 -8.67 -12.96 -8.44
CA HIS A 488 -8.93 -11.93 -7.42
C HIS A 488 -7.65 -11.41 -6.76
N ILE A 489 -7.76 -10.28 -6.07
CA ILE A 489 -6.72 -9.63 -5.26
C ILE A 489 -6.81 -10.14 -3.82
N LEU A 490 -5.66 -10.54 -3.27
CA LEU A 490 -5.52 -11.00 -1.90
C LEU A 490 -4.83 -9.91 -1.05
N LEU A 491 -5.40 -9.66 0.13
CA LEU A 491 -4.89 -8.66 1.06
C LEU A 491 -3.68 -9.20 1.84
N SER A 492 -2.93 -8.27 2.43
CA SER A 492 -1.82 -8.60 3.34
C SER A 492 -2.10 -8.18 4.77
N LEU A 493 -1.33 -8.73 5.71
CA LEU A 493 -1.29 -8.23 7.09
C LEU A 493 -0.86 -6.77 7.14
N ARG A 494 0.13 -6.36 6.32
CA ARG A 494 0.56 -4.96 6.21
C ARG A 494 -0.56 -4.03 5.74
N TYR A 495 -1.39 -4.48 4.79
CA TYR A 495 -2.57 -3.75 4.36
C TYR A 495 -3.54 -3.52 5.54
N LYS A 496 -3.82 -4.56 6.34
CA LYS A 496 -4.73 -4.48 7.49
C LYS A 496 -4.20 -3.52 8.57
N GLU A 497 -2.89 -3.55 8.82
CA GLU A 497 -2.26 -2.62 9.78
C GLU A 497 -2.18 -1.19 9.27
N LEU A 498 -2.12 -0.97 7.95
CA LEU A 498 -2.23 0.38 7.39
C LEU A 498 -3.63 0.94 7.63
N GLN A 499 -4.66 0.11 7.48
CA GLN A 499 -6.03 0.47 7.85
C GLN A 499 -6.13 0.88 9.33
N ARG A 500 -5.46 0.15 10.24
CA ARG A 500 -5.34 0.52 11.66
C ARG A 500 -4.66 1.87 11.88
N GLY A 501 -3.57 2.14 11.15
CA GLY A 501 -2.88 3.43 11.23
C GLY A 501 -3.77 4.59 10.83
N ILE A 502 -4.60 4.43 9.80
CA ILE A 502 -5.53 5.46 9.34
C ILE A 502 -6.63 5.72 10.37
N GLU A 503 -7.16 4.66 11.00
CA GLU A 503 -8.08 4.79 12.14
C GLU A 503 -7.44 5.54 13.31
N ASP A 504 -6.17 5.23 13.64
CA ASP A 504 -5.44 5.86 14.73
C ASP A 504 -5.23 7.37 14.46
N PHE A 505 -4.89 7.74 13.22
CA PHE A 505 -4.82 9.15 12.83
C PHE A 505 -6.18 9.86 13.00
N SER A 506 -7.28 9.21 12.59
CA SER A 506 -8.62 9.78 12.73
C SER A 506 -9.01 9.98 14.20
N LEU A 507 -8.70 9.01 15.06
CA LEU A 507 -8.91 9.11 16.50
C LEU A 507 -8.14 10.29 17.10
N ILE A 508 -6.86 10.44 16.76
CA ILE A 508 -6.05 11.56 17.21
C ILE A 508 -6.71 12.89 16.83
N LYS A 509 -7.03 13.09 15.54
CA LYS A 509 -7.65 14.33 15.06
C LYS A 509 -8.99 14.63 15.71
N ASN A 510 -9.79 13.61 16.00
CA ASN A 510 -11.09 13.80 16.65
C ASN A 510 -10.94 14.10 18.15
N ALA A 511 -9.98 13.49 18.83
CA ALA A 511 -9.68 13.80 20.23
C ALA A 511 -9.11 15.22 20.39
N GLU A 512 -8.28 15.69 19.45
CA GLU A 512 -7.73 17.07 19.48
C GLU A 512 -8.82 18.15 19.42
N LYS A 513 -9.91 17.89 18.69
CA LYS A 513 -11.07 18.80 18.65
C LYS A 513 -11.74 18.97 20.02
N VAL A 514 -11.53 18.03 20.95
CA VAL A 514 -12.06 18.07 22.31
C VAL A 514 -11.03 18.63 23.29
N ASN A 515 -9.80 18.10 23.28
CA ASN A 515 -8.73 18.53 24.18
C ASN A 515 -7.33 18.28 23.58
N GLU A 516 -6.79 19.29 22.89
CA GLU A 516 -5.47 19.26 22.26
C GLU A 516 -4.32 19.00 23.26
N GLU A 517 -4.36 19.59 24.45
CA GLU A 517 -3.30 19.45 25.45
C GLU A 517 -3.21 18.00 25.98
N ALA A 518 -4.36 17.38 26.26
CA ALA A 518 -4.43 15.99 26.68
C ALA A 518 -3.89 15.04 25.60
N VAL A 519 -4.27 15.27 24.34
CA VAL A 519 -3.80 14.45 23.20
C VAL A 519 -2.30 14.61 22.98
N SER A 520 -1.78 15.84 23.04
CA SER A 520 -0.34 16.09 22.96
C SER A 520 0.43 15.30 24.03
N LYS A 521 -0.07 15.22 25.26
CA LYS A 521 0.56 14.41 26.32
C LYS A 521 0.53 12.92 25.99
N ILE A 522 -0.62 12.40 25.56
CA ILE A 522 -0.78 10.98 25.18
C ILE A 522 0.21 10.59 24.07
N ILE A 523 0.34 11.42 23.02
CA ILE A 523 1.27 11.17 21.91
C ILE A 523 2.72 11.23 22.37
N LYS A 524 3.09 12.22 23.19
CA LYS A 524 4.45 12.32 23.76
C LYS A 524 4.80 11.14 24.65
N ASP A 525 3.85 10.59 25.40
CA ASP A 525 4.09 9.39 26.22
C ASP A 525 4.24 8.12 25.36
N PHE A 526 3.67 8.13 24.14
CA PHE A 526 3.76 7.04 23.18
C PHE A 526 5.09 7.05 22.40
N LEU A 527 5.49 8.21 21.89
CA LEU A 527 6.80 8.43 21.27
C LEU A 527 7.88 8.41 22.37
N LYS A 528 9.05 7.83 22.12
CA LYS A 528 10.15 7.92 23.11
C LYS A 528 11.14 9.03 22.77
N ILE A 529 11.06 9.58 21.57
CA ILE A 529 11.89 10.68 21.07
C ILE A 529 10.95 11.72 20.47
N GLU A 530 10.93 12.93 21.03
CA GLU A 530 10.01 13.96 20.59
C GLU A 530 10.48 14.69 19.32
N GLU A 531 11.77 15.05 19.21
CA GLU A 531 12.22 15.84 18.05
C GLU A 531 12.46 14.94 16.82
N PRO A 532 11.73 15.14 15.70
CA PRO A 532 11.87 14.30 14.52
C PRO A 532 13.27 14.30 13.90
N ALA A 533 14.03 15.39 14.05
CA ALA A 533 15.42 15.46 13.60
C ALA A 533 16.33 14.42 14.30
N GLU A 534 15.92 13.85 15.43
CA GLU A 534 16.63 12.78 16.15
C GLU A 534 16.14 11.37 15.80
N TRP A 535 15.12 11.25 14.95
CA TRP A 535 14.53 9.96 14.57
C TRP A 535 15.38 9.19 13.56
N MET A 536 16.36 9.84 12.93
CA MET A 536 17.26 9.26 11.96
C MET A 536 18.70 9.37 12.44
N LEU A 537 19.43 8.26 12.41
CA LEU A 537 20.87 8.23 12.70
C LEU A 537 21.67 8.66 11.46
N ASP A 538 21.18 8.29 10.29
CA ASP A 538 21.65 8.71 8.98
C ASP A 538 20.49 8.67 7.96
N SER A 539 20.76 8.84 6.67
CA SER A 539 19.71 8.87 5.64
C SER A 539 18.98 7.54 5.40
N HIS A 540 19.45 6.44 5.99
CA HIS A 540 18.97 5.08 5.77
C HIS A 540 18.51 4.42 7.07
N ASN A 541 19.24 4.64 8.16
CA ASN A 541 19.02 4.02 9.46
C ASN A 541 18.32 4.96 10.43
N SER A 542 17.19 4.50 10.96
CA SER A 542 16.43 5.19 11.98
C SER A 542 16.96 4.92 13.39
N ASN A 543 16.54 5.78 14.32
CA ASN A 543 16.73 5.54 15.73
C ASN A 543 15.77 4.41 16.19
N PRO A 544 16.26 3.30 16.77
CA PRO A 544 15.42 2.17 17.12
C PRO A 544 14.43 2.46 18.27
N LEU A 545 14.55 3.62 18.92
CA LEU A 545 13.72 4.01 20.06
C LEU A 545 12.62 5.01 19.72
N VAL A 546 12.36 5.37 18.46
CA VAL A 546 11.37 6.42 18.11
C VAL A 546 10.00 6.19 18.76
N PHE A 547 9.49 4.96 18.74
CA PHE A 547 8.17 4.61 19.27
C PHE A 547 8.15 3.27 20.01
N LYS A 548 7.03 2.99 20.70
CA LYS A 548 6.80 1.71 21.39
C LYS A 548 6.41 0.63 20.38
N GLN A 549 7.17 -0.46 20.33
CA GLN A 549 6.86 -1.66 19.54
C GLN A 549 6.18 -2.74 20.40
N ASP A 550 5.10 -2.35 21.08
CA ASP A 550 4.29 -3.23 21.92
C ASP A 550 2.82 -2.96 21.63
N TYR A 551 2.06 -3.98 21.24
CA TYR A 551 0.65 -3.82 20.87
C TYR A 551 -0.19 -3.27 22.03
N LYS A 552 0.16 -3.59 23.28
CA LYS A 552 -0.54 -3.08 24.46
C LYS A 552 -0.44 -1.57 24.58
N ALA A 553 0.65 -0.98 24.09
CA ALA A 553 0.81 0.47 24.04
C ALA A 553 -0.11 1.12 22.99
N TYR A 554 -0.36 0.44 21.87
CA TYR A 554 -1.31 0.90 20.85
C TYR A 554 -2.76 0.78 21.32
N ASP A 555 -3.11 -0.31 22.00
CA ASP A 555 -4.45 -0.47 22.59
C ASP A 555 -4.71 0.62 23.63
N LYS A 556 -3.72 0.85 24.52
CA LYS A 556 -3.79 1.93 25.52
C LYS A 556 -3.91 3.31 24.88
N LEU A 557 -3.17 3.57 23.80
CA LEU A 557 -3.26 4.81 23.02
C LEU A 557 -4.70 5.03 22.53
N ARG A 558 -5.33 4.02 21.91
CA ARG A 558 -6.73 4.11 21.46
C ARG A 558 -7.69 4.36 22.61
N GLU A 559 -7.56 3.60 23.70
CA GLU A 559 -8.40 3.77 24.89
C GLU A 559 -8.33 5.19 25.45
N ASP A 560 -7.13 5.76 25.56
CA ASP A 560 -6.93 7.12 26.07
C ASP A 560 -7.53 8.19 25.15
N LEU A 561 -7.34 8.05 23.83
CA LEU A 561 -7.93 8.97 22.85
C LEU A 561 -9.47 8.91 22.88
N ILE A 562 -10.04 7.73 22.99
CA ILE A 562 -11.50 7.54 23.09
C ILE A 562 -12.04 8.12 24.40
N GLN A 563 -11.32 7.98 25.51
CA GLN A 563 -11.68 8.63 26.77
C GLN A 563 -11.71 10.15 26.65
N VAL A 564 -10.74 10.75 25.94
CA VAL A 564 -10.76 12.19 25.65
C VAL A 564 -11.99 12.55 24.83
N ILE A 565 -12.30 11.80 23.76
CA ILE A 565 -13.49 12.04 22.91
C ILE A 565 -14.79 11.98 23.73
N ASN A 566 -14.92 10.99 24.62
CA ASN A 566 -16.12 10.77 25.44
C ASN A 566 -16.23 11.70 26.66
N SER A 567 -15.19 12.51 26.93
CA SER A 567 -15.24 13.53 28.00
C SER A 567 -16.03 14.79 27.63
N LYS A 568 -16.45 14.88 26.37
CA LYS A 568 -17.39 15.88 25.85
C LYS A 568 -18.80 15.62 26.36
#